data_AF-A0A9E1IW86-F1
#
_entry.id   AF-A0A9E1IW86-F1
#
_cell.length_a   1.000
_cell.length_b   1.000
_cell.length_c   1.000
_cell.angle_alpha   90.00
_cell.angle_beta   90.00
_cell.angle_gamma   90.00
#
_symmetry.space_group_name_H-M   'P 1'
#
loop_
_entity.id
_entity.type
_entity.pdbx_description
1 polymer ?
#
loop_
_entity_poly.entity_id
_entity_poly.type
_entity_poly.pdbx_seq_one_letter_code
_entity_poly.pdbx_strand_id
1 'polypeptide(L)'
;LRASVVNGMDGKKQISEPETVSPPNPEVTQVAKRRRFSSQYKTKVLREADTCTQSGEISALLRREGLYSSHLSVWRHQRAASELQSLTPKTRGRRPIQKNPLASENARLQTENKRLKLRLKKAEIIIDVQKKVSEMLSLPLDSLEGKGNE
;
A
#
# COMPACT_ATOMS: atom_id res chain seq x y z
N LEU A 1 98.10 -6.65 36.33
CA LEU A 1 97.93 -8.12 36.26
C LEU A 1 96.46 -8.45 36.49
N ARG A 2 95.89 -9.25 35.57
CA ARG A 2 94.57 -9.88 35.52
C ARG A 2 93.33 -9.05 35.13
N ALA A 3 92.87 -9.41 33.93
CA ALA A 3 91.59 -9.12 33.29
C ALA A 3 90.46 -10.05 33.78
N SER A 4 89.22 -9.61 33.63
CA SER A 4 88.10 -10.41 33.10
C SER A 4 86.93 -9.45 32.73
N VAL A 5 86.87 -9.01 31.47
CA VAL A 5 85.84 -9.40 30.48
C VAL A 5 84.43 -8.93 30.86
N VAL A 6 84.06 -7.77 30.32
CA VAL A 6 82.68 -7.32 30.13
C VAL A 6 82.19 -7.80 28.75
N ASN A 7 81.05 -8.47 28.74
CA ASN A 7 80.44 -9.08 27.56
C ASN A 7 79.94 -8.04 26.54
N GLY A 8 80.40 -8.20 25.29
CA GLY A 8 79.54 -8.60 24.18
C GLY A 8 78.40 -7.66 23.76
N MET A 9 78.67 -6.92 22.69
CA MET A 9 77.74 -6.18 21.84
C MET A 9 76.75 -7.12 21.12
N ASP A 10 75.55 -6.62 20.80
CA ASP A 10 74.76 -6.85 19.57
C ASP A 10 73.35 -6.27 19.84
N GLY A 11 72.91 -5.17 19.23
CA GLY A 11 72.83 -4.98 17.79
C GLY A 11 71.42 -5.32 17.31
N LYS A 12 70.48 -4.37 17.42
CA LYS A 12 69.33 -4.18 16.51
C LYS A 12 68.49 -2.96 16.91
N LYS A 13 68.75 -1.84 16.23
CA LYS A 13 67.81 -0.73 16.04
C LYS A 13 66.56 -1.30 15.37
N GLN A 14 65.42 -1.32 16.05
CA GLN A 14 64.13 -1.43 15.37
C GLN A 14 63.73 -0.04 14.88
N ILE A 15 64.03 0.23 13.62
CA ILE A 15 63.38 1.28 12.84
C ILE A 15 62.09 0.62 12.32
N SER A 16 60.96 0.87 12.98
CA SER A 16 59.66 0.48 12.44
C SER A 16 59.26 1.52 11.38
N GLU A 17 59.28 1.06 10.13
CA GLU A 17 58.83 1.77 8.93
C GLU A 17 57.43 2.38 9.07
N PRO A 18 57.15 3.46 8.30
CA PRO A 18 55.93 4.24 8.44
C PRO A 18 54.71 3.41 8.05
N GLU A 19 53.69 3.41 8.91
CA GLU A 19 52.38 2.84 8.56
C GLU A 19 51.84 3.55 7.32
N THR A 20 51.89 2.84 6.20
CA THR A 20 51.25 3.27 4.96
C THR A 20 49.74 3.26 5.21
N VAL A 21 49.17 4.44 5.38
CA VAL A 21 47.71 4.64 5.36
C VAL A 21 47.23 4.29 3.95
N SER A 22 46.81 3.04 3.77
CA SER A 22 46.25 2.58 2.50
C SER A 22 45.01 3.43 2.17
N PRO A 23 44.88 3.96 0.94
CA PRO A 23 43.72 4.73 0.56
C PRO A 23 42.45 3.87 0.71
N PRO A 24 41.34 4.44 1.22
CA PRO A 24 40.10 3.69 1.36
C PRO A 24 39.69 3.16 -0.02
N ASN A 25 39.49 1.85 -0.09
CA ASN A 25 39.21 1.13 -1.32
C ASN A 25 37.92 1.72 -1.97
N PRO A 26 37.97 2.26 -3.20
CA PRO A 26 36.85 2.99 -3.81
C PRO A 26 35.71 2.08 -4.33
N GLU A 27 35.74 0.80 -4.00
CA GLU A 27 34.77 -0.18 -4.48
C GLU A 27 33.41 0.02 -3.81
N VAL A 28 32.51 0.70 -4.52
CA VAL A 28 31.11 0.89 -4.13
C VAL A 28 30.37 -0.43 -4.38
N THR A 29 29.86 -1.04 -3.32
CA THR A 29 29.03 -2.25 -3.44
C THR A 29 27.82 -1.97 -4.33
N GLN A 30 27.50 -2.92 -5.23
CA GLN A 30 26.48 -2.76 -6.28
C GLN A 30 25.05 -2.52 -5.75
N VAL A 31 24.82 -2.67 -4.45
CA VAL A 31 23.49 -2.49 -3.82
C VAL A 31 23.58 -1.52 -2.65
N ALA A 32 23.00 -0.33 -2.83
CA ALA A 32 22.90 0.67 -1.77
C ALA A 32 21.98 0.19 -0.62
N LYS A 33 22.57 -0.09 0.55
CA LYS A 33 21.83 -0.47 1.76
C LYS A 33 21.20 0.78 2.40
N ARG A 34 19.89 0.97 2.19
CA ARG A 34 19.14 2.06 2.82
C ARG A 34 18.93 1.79 4.32
N ARG A 35 19.16 2.81 5.17
CA ARG A 35 18.92 2.75 6.62
C ARG A 35 17.44 2.47 6.90
N ARG A 36 17.15 1.51 7.79
CA ARG A 36 15.79 1.20 8.27
C ARG A 36 15.68 1.54 9.76
N PHE A 37 14.63 2.25 10.13
CA PHE A 37 14.35 2.64 11.51
C PHE A 37 13.36 1.65 12.15
N SER A 38 13.77 1.00 13.24
CA SER A 38 12.90 0.13 14.03
C SER A 38 11.81 0.95 14.73
N SER A 39 10.68 0.32 15.07
CA SER A 39 9.59 0.99 15.80
C SER A 39 10.05 1.51 17.17
N GLN A 40 10.83 0.69 17.91
CA GLN A 40 11.42 1.09 19.20
C GLN A 40 12.31 2.33 19.06
N TYR A 41 13.14 2.39 18.01
CA TYR A 41 13.99 3.56 17.76
C TYR A 41 13.15 4.82 17.51
N LYS A 42 12.14 4.74 16.63
CA LYS A 42 11.24 5.87 16.36
C LYS A 42 10.54 6.34 17.64
N THR A 43 10.04 5.43 18.47
CA THR A 43 9.36 5.79 19.72
C THR A 43 10.29 6.45 20.72
N LYS A 44 11.54 5.97 20.84
CA LYS A 44 12.57 6.58 21.69
C LYS A 44 12.88 8.01 21.25
N VAL A 45 13.16 8.21 19.97
CA VAL A 45 13.48 9.54 19.42
C VAL A 45 12.30 10.48 19.56
N LEU A 46 11.07 10.02 19.29
CA LEU A 46 9.89 10.85 19.49
C LEU A 46 9.73 11.25 20.96
N ARG A 47 9.92 10.34 21.92
CA ARG A 47 9.85 10.66 23.36
C ARG A 47 10.89 11.71 23.74
N GLU A 48 12.12 11.57 23.27
CA GLU A 48 13.19 12.54 23.52
C GLU A 48 12.86 13.90 22.88
N ALA A 49 12.35 13.91 21.65
CA ALA A 49 11.88 15.12 20.99
C ALA A 49 10.69 15.78 21.72
N ASP A 50 9.85 15.01 22.41
CA ASP A 50 8.75 15.51 23.23
C ASP A 50 9.27 16.11 24.57
N THR A 51 10.44 15.68 25.06
CA THR A 51 11.09 16.26 26.26
C THR A 51 11.88 17.52 26.00
N CYS A 52 12.29 17.78 24.76
CA CYS A 52 12.99 18.99 24.37
C CYS A 52 12.05 20.20 24.47
N THR A 53 12.37 21.15 25.34
CA THR A 53 11.57 22.36 25.58
C THR A 53 12.32 23.64 25.23
N GLN A 54 13.66 23.60 25.20
CA GLN A 54 14.46 24.78 24.85
C GLN A 54 14.63 24.91 23.34
N SER A 55 14.82 26.16 22.89
CA SER A 55 15.09 26.45 21.48
C SER A 55 16.41 25.80 21.05
N GLY A 56 16.36 25.00 19.97
CA GLY A 56 17.53 24.36 19.38
C GLY A 56 17.87 22.96 19.89
N GLU A 57 17.29 22.50 21.00
CA GLU A 57 17.49 21.13 21.52
C GLU A 57 17.01 20.07 20.52
N ILE A 58 15.85 20.29 19.91
CA ILE A 58 15.31 19.41 18.87
C ILE A 58 16.28 19.32 17.69
N SER A 59 16.86 20.44 17.27
CA SER A 59 17.82 20.50 16.17
C SER A 59 19.16 19.85 16.53
N ALA A 60 19.58 19.89 17.80
CA ALA A 60 20.76 19.18 18.29
C ALA A 60 20.53 17.66 18.31
N LEU A 61 19.37 17.21 18.78
CA LEU A 61 18.94 15.83 18.75
C LEU A 61 18.92 15.28 17.32
N LEU A 62 18.31 16.00 16.38
CA LEU A 62 18.22 15.59 14.98
C LEU A 62 19.60 15.43 14.34
N ARG A 63 20.55 16.33 14.62
CA ARG A 63 21.92 16.23 14.12
C ARG A 63 22.66 15.02 14.71
N ARG A 64 22.51 14.76 16.01
CA ARG A 64 23.12 13.58 16.67
C ARG A 64 22.60 12.27 16.09
N GLU A 65 21.31 12.20 15.77
CA GLU A 65 20.66 11.00 15.24
C GLU A 65 20.78 10.85 13.71
N GLY A 66 21.25 11.90 13.01
CA GLY A 66 21.28 11.97 11.55
C GLY A 66 19.88 11.98 10.92
N LEU A 67 18.94 12.67 11.56
CA LEU A 67 17.54 12.74 11.18
C LEU A 67 17.18 14.14 10.66
N TYR A 68 16.20 14.19 9.78
CA TYR A 68 15.63 15.44 9.28
C TYR A 68 14.26 15.71 9.92
N SER A 69 13.85 16.98 9.98
CA SER A 69 12.56 17.39 10.58
C SER A 69 11.35 16.65 9.99
N SER A 70 11.39 16.31 8.69
CA SER A 70 10.35 15.52 8.02
C SER A 70 10.13 14.14 8.66
N HIS A 71 11.18 13.54 9.23
CA HIS A 71 11.08 12.24 9.91
C HIS A 71 10.20 12.35 11.15
N LEU A 72 10.38 13.41 11.95
CA LEU A 72 9.55 13.64 13.14
C LEU A 72 8.10 13.87 12.76
N SER A 73 7.84 14.70 11.73
CA SER A 73 6.48 14.93 11.24
C SER A 73 5.82 13.61 10.83
N VAL A 74 6.49 12.81 9.99
CA VAL A 74 5.96 11.50 9.54
C VAL A 74 5.74 10.56 10.72
N TRP A 75 6.69 10.47 11.66
CA TRP A 75 6.57 9.55 12.79
C TRP A 75 5.51 9.98 13.80
N ARG A 76 5.29 11.29 14.01
CA ARG A 76 4.17 11.82 14.81
C ARG A 76 2.81 11.45 14.21
N HIS A 77 2.65 11.59 12.89
CA HIS A 77 1.44 11.15 12.20
C HIS A 77 1.26 9.62 12.30
N GLN A 78 2.34 8.84 12.14
CA GLN A 78 2.29 7.38 12.32
C GLN A 78 1.90 6.99 13.74
N ARG A 79 2.38 7.68 14.77
CA ARG A 79 2.00 7.47 16.18
C ARG A 79 0.50 7.75 16.37
N ALA A 80 0.03 8.92 15.96
CA ALA A 80 -1.38 9.30 16.09
C ALA A 80 -2.31 8.33 15.34
N ALA A 81 -1.95 7.94 14.11
CA ALA A 81 -2.71 6.96 13.36
C ALA A 81 -2.69 5.56 14.01
N SER A 82 -1.59 5.18 14.68
CA SER A 82 -1.49 3.91 15.39
C SER A 82 -2.31 3.92 16.68
N GLU A 83 -2.32 5.02 17.43
CA GLU A 83 -3.18 5.19 18.61
C GLU A 83 -4.66 5.08 18.23
N LEU A 84 -5.08 5.81 17.19
CA LEU A 84 -6.44 5.71 16.65
C LEU A 84 -6.76 4.28 16.17
N GLN A 85 -5.84 3.63 15.47
CA GLN A 85 -6.03 2.24 15.02
C GLN A 85 -6.02 1.22 16.16
N SER A 86 -5.36 1.51 17.28
CA SER A 86 -5.34 0.65 18.47
C SER A 86 -6.64 0.76 19.28
N LEU A 87 -7.27 1.94 19.28
CA LEU A 87 -8.57 2.17 19.89
C LEU A 87 -9.71 1.52 19.10
N THR A 88 -9.54 1.35 17.79
CA THR A 88 -10.47 0.58 16.96
C THR A 88 -10.15 -0.91 17.03
N PRO A 89 -11.11 -1.80 17.36
CA PRO A 89 -10.86 -3.23 17.31
C PRO A 89 -10.55 -3.66 15.87
N LYS A 90 -9.27 -3.92 15.59
CA LYS A 90 -8.80 -4.39 14.28
C LYS A 90 -8.97 -5.90 14.19
N THR A 91 -9.97 -6.36 13.46
CA THR A 91 -10.11 -7.79 13.14
C THR A 91 -8.92 -8.25 12.30
N ARG A 92 -8.17 -9.23 12.82
CA ARG A 92 -7.03 -9.85 12.15
C ARG A 92 -7.54 -10.83 11.08
N GLY A 93 -7.07 -10.73 9.84
CA GLY A 93 -7.44 -11.65 8.75
C GLY A 93 -7.91 -10.95 7.48
N ARG A 94 -8.38 -11.74 6.50
CA ARG A 94 -8.96 -11.23 5.24
C ARG A 94 -10.12 -10.30 5.57
N ARG A 95 -10.10 -9.09 5.01
CA ARG A 95 -11.21 -8.13 5.17
C ARG A 95 -12.52 -8.81 4.72
N PRO A 96 -13.59 -8.74 5.52
CA PRO A 96 -14.87 -9.30 5.09
C PRO A 96 -15.29 -8.61 3.80
N ILE A 97 -15.57 -9.42 2.77
CA ILE A 97 -16.14 -8.91 1.52
C ILE A 97 -17.51 -8.36 1.89
N GLN A 98 -17.69 -7.05 1.74
CA GLN A 98 -18.99 -6.43 1.92
C GLN A 98 -19.91 -6.98 0.83
N LYS A 99 -20.87 -7.84 1.22
CA LYS A 99 -21.90 -8.32 0.30
C LYS A 99 -22.72 -7.12 -0.14
N ASN A 100 -22.82 -6.89 -1.46
CA ASN A 100 -23.63 -5.81 -1.99
C ASN A 100 -25.10 -6.06 -1.59
N PRO A 101 -25.74 -5.17 -0.80
CA PRO A 101 -27.10 -5.37 -0.33
C PRO A 101 -28.12 -5.43 -1.48
N LEU A 102 -27.77 -4.91 -2.66
CA LEU A 102 -28.60 -4.89 -3.86
C LEU A 102 -28.40 -6.12 -4.76
N ALA A 103 -27.55 -7.07 -4.37
CA ALA A 103 -27.23 -8.23 -5.23
C ALA A 103 -28.46 -9.13 -5.45
N SER A 104 -29.27 -9.37 -4.41
CA SER A 104 -30.50 -10.17 -4.51
C SER A 104 -31.55 -9.49 -5.39
N GLU A 105 -31.75 -8.19 -5.18
CA GLU A 105 -32.72 -7.41 -5.94
C GLU A 105 -32.33 -7.30 -7.41
N ASN A 106 -31.05 -7.09 -7.71
CA ASN A 106 -30.56 -7.12 -9.09
C ASN A 106 -30.80 -8.47 -9.77
N ALA A 107 -30.57 -9.59 -9.07
CA ALA A 107 -30.82 -10.92 -9.61
C ALA A 107 -32.31 -11.16 -9.92
N ARG A 108 -33.20 -10.70 -9.03
CA ARG A 108 -34.65 -10.72 -9.23
C ARG A 108 -35.04 -9.88 -10.46
N LEU A 109 -34.63 -8.62 -10.49
CA LEU A 109 -34.93 -7.68 -11.60
C LEU A 109 -34.40 -8.18 -12.94
N GLN A 110 -33.24 -8.83 -12.97
CA GLN A 110 -32.70 -9.45 -14.19
C GLN A 110 -33.58 -10.61 -14.68
N THR A 111 -34.10 -11.43 -13.77
CA THR A 111 -34.97 -12.56 -14.11
C THR A 111 -36.31 -12.07 -14.65
N GLU A 112 -36.91 -11.06 -14.00
CA GLU A 112 -38.14 -10.43 -14.46
C GLU A 112 -37.95 -9.75 -15.81
N ASN A 113 -36.85 -9.02 -16.01
CA ASN A 113 -36.51 -8.42 -17.31
C ASN A 113 -36.41 -9.47 -18.42
N LYS A 114 -35.73 -10.60 -18.18
CA LYS A 114 -35.62 -11.70 -19.16
C LYS A 114 -37.00 -12.25 -19.52
N ARG A 115 -37.86 -12.47 -18.52
CA ARG A 115 -39.23 -12.96 -18.72
C ARG A 115 -40.07 -11.98 -19.54
N LEU A 116 -40.02 -10.70 -19.20
CA LEU A 116 -40.76 -9.64 -19.91
C LEU A 116 -40.29 -9.51 -21.36
N LYS A 117 -38.97 -9.51 -21.61
CA LYS A 117 -38.41 -9.49 -22.97
C LYS A 117 -38.87 -10.68 -23.80
N LEU A 118 -38.98 -11.87 -23.21
CA LEU A 118 -39.47 -13.05 -23.93
C LEU A 118 -40.97 -12.94 -24.28
N ARG A 119 -41.79 -12.38 -23.39
CA ARG A 119 -43.20 -12.09 -23.69
C ARG A 119 -43.35 -11.05 -24.80
N LEU A 120 -42.54 -10.00 -24.75
CA LEU A 120 -42.51 -8.94 -25.76
C LEU A 120 -42.17 -9.53 -27.13
N LYS A 121 -41.11 -10.34 -27.24
CA LYS A 121 -40.76 -11.05 -28.49
C LYS A 121 -41.89 -11.92 -29.04
N LYS A 122 -42.62 -12.62 -28.17
CA LYS A 122 -43.78 -13.43 -28.60
C LYS A 122 -44.88 -12.55 -29.18
N ALA A 123 -45.18 -11.42 -28.53
CA ALA A 123 -46.19 -10.47 -29.01
C ALA A 123 -45.77 -9.85 -30.35
N GLU A 124 -44.51 -9.45 -30.51
CA GLU A 124 -43.95 -8.95 -31.77
C GLU A 124 -44.14 -9.97 -32.91
N ILE A 125 -43.83 -11.25 -32.66
CA ILE A 125 -44.02 -12.31 -33.65
C ILE A 125 -45.50 -12.46 -34.03
N ILE A 126 -46.42 -12.40 -33.06
CA ILE A 126 -47.86 -12.49 -33.34
C ILE A 126 -48.30 -11.32 -34.22
N ILE A 127 -47.89 -10.09 -33.88
CA ILE A 127 -48.20 -8.88 -34.66
C ILE A 127 -47.63 -9.00 -36.08
N ASP A 128 -46.41 -9.50 -36.23
CA ASP A 128 -45.79 -9.69 -37.54
C ASP A 128 -46.53 -10.72 -38.40
N VAL A 129 -46.98 -11.82 -37.80
CA VAL A 129 -47.80 -12.82 -38.49
C VAL A 129 -49.14 -12.21 -38.90
N GLN A 130 -49.81 -11.47 -38.01
CA GLN A 130 -51.07 -10.79 -38.30
C GLN A 130 -50.93 -9.82 -39.50
N LYS A 131 -49.87 -9.01 -39.51
CA LYS A 131 -49.57 -8.09 -40.62
C LYS A 131 -49.34 -8.83 -41.94
N LYS A 132 -48.49 -9.85 -41.95
CA LYS A 132 -48.19 -10.64 -43.16
C LYS A 132 -49.42 -11.35 -43.72
N VAL A 133 -50.30 -11.87 -42.86
CA VAL A 133 -51.54 -12.52 -43.29
C VAL A 133 -52.50 -11.51 -43.92
N SER A 134 -52.64 -10.32 -43.33
CA SER A 134 -53.45 -9.23 -43.90
C SER A 134 -52.93 -8.78 -45.27
N GLU A 135 -51.61 -8.60 -45.43
CA GLU A 135 -50.96 -8.27 -46.70
C GLU A 135 -51.25 -9.32 -47.78
N MET A 136 -51.12 -10.62 -47.46
CA MET A 136 -51.37 -11.72 -48.39
C MET A 136 -52.85 -11.82 -48.80
N LEU A 137 -53.78 -11.52 -47.89
CA LEU A 137 -55.21 -11.65 -48.13
C LEU A 137 -55.87 -10.35 -48.61
N SER A 138 -55.12 -9.24 -48.71
CA SER A 138 -55.64 -7.90 -49.03
C SER A 138 -56.81 -7.48 -48.14
N LEU A 139 -56.85 -7.97 -46.90
CA LEU A 139 -57.88 -7.64 -45.91
C LEU A 139 -57.43 -6.40 -45.13
N PRO A 140 -58.20 -5.30 -45.10
CA PRO A 140 -57.86 -4.14 -44.28
C PRO A 140 -57.84 -4.53 -42.79
N LEU A 141 -56.79 -4.10 -42.08
CA LEU A 141 -56.52 -4.45 -40.66
C LEU A 141 -57.56 -3.91 -39.66
N ASP A 142 -58.47 -3.04 -40.10
CA ASP A 142 -59.43 -2.32 -39.24
C ASP A 142 -60.53 -3.21 -38.63
N SER A 143 -60.67 -4.47 -39.03
CA SER A 143 -61.76 -5.34 -38.57
C SER A 143 -61.48 -6.11 -37.26
N LEU A 144 -60.31 -5.95 -36.63
CA LEU A 144 -59.94 -6.65 -35.38
C LEU A 144 -59.93 -5.77 -34.12
N GLU A 145 -60.43 -4.54 -34.19
CA GLU A 145 -60.79 -3.76 -32.99
C GLU A 145 -62.05 -4.33 -32.32
N GLY A 146 -61.94 -5.56 -31.80
CA GLY A 146 -62.93 -6.18 -30.96
C GLY A 146 -62.85 -5.63 -29.54
N LYS A 147 -63.69 -4.62 -29.26
CA LYS A 147 -64.24 -4.21 -27.96
C LYS A 147 -63.39 -4.56 -26.73
N GLY A 148 -62.63 -3.57 -26.24
CA GLY A 148 -62.17 -3.55 -24.86
C GLY A 148 -63.38 -3.60 -23.93
N ASN A 149 -63.51 -4.70 -23.20
CA ASN A 149 -64.47 -4.79 -22.10
C ASN A 149 -63.94 -3.97 -20.92
N GLU A 150 -64.87 -3.21 -20.32
CA GLU A 150 -64.76 -2.53 -19.03
C GLU A 150 -64.22 -3.43 -17.90
#